data_AF-A0A8J9YW51-F1
#
_entry.id   AF-A0A8J9YW51-F1
#
_cell.length_a   1.000
_cell.length_b   1.000
_cell.length_c   1.000
_cell.angle_alpha   90.00
_cell.angle_beta   90.00
_cell.angle_gamma   90.00
#
_symmetry.space_group_name_H-M   'P 1'
#
loop_
_entity.id
_entity.type
_entity.pdbx_description
1 polymer ?
#
loop_
_entity_poly.entity_id
_entity_poly.type
_entity_poly.pdbx_seq_one_letter_code
_entity_poly.pdbx_strand_id
1 'polypeptide(L)'
;MVIGSLHCPVSGGDYKSWGRRANPPDFLTPSASKHRHRPVNPFHAHSATEKRTSNMSIADHNGTWKQLSAENFIALLDVIGVSDEVRARFKASDAALVTSVAVEGDTVTWSTGTQTGVTISKNTYSWGQEFEEASLDGKRRMTIHTYEGGSKILTVIPNFDGQGTPMNMTREVVDGNKVVIISYKGITANLIYEKI
;
A
#
# COMPACT_ATOMS: atom_id res chain seq x y z
N MET A 1 -49.60 23.15 35.01
CA MET A 1 -49.07 22.79 33.68
C MET A 1 -49.93 21.64 33.16
N VAL A 2 -50.29 21.63 31.87
CA VAL A 2 -51.52 20.98 31.39
C VAL A 2 -51.36 19.47 31.12
N ILE A 3 -52.40 18.71 31.46
CA ILE A 3 -52.59 17.28 31.16
C ILE A 3 -53.30 17.16 29.80
N GLY A 4 -52.90 16.22 28.94
CA GLY A 4 -53.54 16.07 27.62
C GLY A 4 -53.21 14.74 26.93
N SER A 5 -54.05 13.74 27.14
CA SER A 5 -54.14 12.55 26.28
C SER A 5 -55.34 12.70 25.34
N LEU A 6 -55.28 12.15 24.11
CA LEU A 6 -56.29 11.28 23.46
C LEU A 6 -56.16 11.23 21.91
N HIS A 7 -56.19 10.00 21.36
CA HIS A 7 -56.83 9.54 20.12
C HIS A 7 -56.30 9.89 18.69
N CYS A 8 -55.81 8.83 18.00
CA CYS A 8 -56.30 8.15 16.77
C CYS A 8 -57.45 8.79 15.94
N PRO A 9 -57.69 8.44 14.64
CA PRO A 9 -57.47 7.09 14.01
C PRO A 9 -57.16 6.99 12.48
N VAL A 10 -56.95 5.73 11.97
CA VAL A 10 -57.49 5.04 10.74
C VAL A 10 -57.64 5.84 9.41
N SER A 11 -57.38 5.38 8.17
CA SER A 11 -57.48 4.08 7.42
C SER A 11 -56.42 4.03 6.28
N GLY A 12 -56.17 2.97 5.49
CA GLY A 12 -56.86 1.71 5.19
C GLY A 12 -57.38 1.68 3.74
N GLY A 13 -56.91 0.76 2.88
CA GLY A 13 -57.38 0.64 1.48
C GLY A 13 -56.52 -0.23 0.53
N ASP A 14 -56.84 -1.52 0.44
CA ASP A 14 -56.44 -2.42 -0.68
C ASP A 14 -57.02 -1.94 -2.03
N TYR A 15 -56.40 -2.32 -3.17
CA TYR A 15 -57.14 -2.88 -4.32
C TYR A 15 -56.22 -3.61 -5.32
N LYS A 16 -56.74 -4.65 -5.99
CA LYS A 16 -56.00 -5.64 -6.78
C LYS A 16 -56.26 -5.53 -8.30
N SER A 17 -55.20 -5.64 -9.10
CA SER A 17 -55.05 -6.43 -10.36
C SER A 17 -56.03 -6.33 -11.57
N TRP A 18 -55.52 -6.74 -12.76
CA TRP A 18 -56.17 -6.94 -14.08
C TRP A 18 -56.42 -5.68 -14.94
N GLY A 19 -56.17 -5.66 -16.27
CA GLY A 19 -55.42 -6.59 -17.12
C GLY A 19 -55.65 -6.47 -18.65
N ARG A 20 -54.68 -6.95 -19.45
CA ARG A 20 -54.75 -7.46 -20.86
C ARG A 20 -55.04 -6.55 -22.08
N ARG A 21 -54.31 -6.88 -23.18
CA ARG A 21 -54.57 -6.70 -24.64
C ARG A 21 -54.35 -5.27 -25.22
N ALA A 22 -53.92 -5.07 -26.48
CA ALA A 22 -53.47 -5.99 -27.57
C ALA A 22 -52.59 -5.27 -28.63
N ASN A 23 -52.02 -6.06 -29.55
CA ASN A 23 -51.31 -5.70 -30.82
C ASN A 23 -52.08 -6.33 -32.02
N PRO A 24 -51.68 -6.18 -33.31
CA PRO A 24 -50.81 -5.19 -33.95
C PRO A 24 -51.67 -4.23 -34.83
N PRO A 25 -51.78 -4.22 -36.20
CA PRO A 25 -51.17 -4.98 -37.31
C PRO A 25 -50.29 -4.13 -38.29
N ASP A 26 -49.76 -4.77 -39.34
CA ASP A 26 -48.82 -4.21 -40.34
C ASP A 26 -49.46 -3.69 -41.66
N PHE A 27 -48.68 -2.94 -42.44
CA PHE A 27 -48.79 -2.89 -43.91
C PHE A 27 -47.42 -2.99 -44.58
N LEU A 28 -47.28 -3.95 -45.50
CA LEU A 28 -46.10 -4.17 -46.36
C LEU A 28 -46.35 -3.60 -47.76
N THR A 29 -45.28 -3.16 -48.46
CA THR A 29 -44.91 -3.65 -49.81
C THR A 29 -43.56 -3.08 -50.27
N PRO A 30 -42.86 -3.72 -51.24
CA PRO A 30 -41.43 -3.47 -51.50
C PRO A 30 -41.11 -2.86 -52.89
N SER A 31 -39.91 -2.28 -53.04
CA SER A 31 -39.17 -2.27 -54.31
C SER A 31 -37.65 -2.12 -54.09
N ALA A 32 -36.85 -2.49 -55.08
CA ALA A 32 -35.43 -2.82 -54.93
C ALA A 32 -34.47 -1.78 -55.53
N SER A 33 -33.23 -1.74 -55.02
CA SER A 33 -32.03 -1.75 -55.88
C SER A 33 -30.75 -2.07 -55.08
N LYS A 34 -29.75 -2.65 -55.75
CA LYS A 34 -28.46 -3.05 -55.17
C LYS A 34 -27.44 -1.92 -55.32
N HIS A 35 -26.76 -1.52 -54.26
CA HIS A 35 -25.38 -1.04 -54.36
C HIS A 35 -24.50 -1.68 -53.30
N ARG A 36 -23.45 -2.36 -53.77
CA ARG A 36 -22.51 -3.15 -52.95
C ARG A 36 -21.18 -2.41 -52.92
N HIS A 37 -20.90 -1.69 -51.84
CA HIS A 37 -19.57 -1.13 -51.57
C HIS A 37 -18.93 -1.76 -50.34
N ARG A 38 -17.60 -1.82 -50.34
CA ARG A 38 -16.77 -2.67 -49.46
C ARG A 38 -16.80 -2.22 -47.99
N PRO A 39 -16.57 -3.14 -47.03
CA PRO A 39 -16.30 -2.74 -45.65
C PRO A 39 -14.93 -2.06 -45.55
N VAL A 40 -14.85 -1.01 -44.73
CA VAL A 40 -13.59 -0.49 -44.19
C VAL A 40 -13.71 -0.60 -42.67
N ASN A 41 -12.75 -1.26 -42.04
CA ASN A 41 -12.80 -1.58 -40.61
C ASN A 41 -12.57 -0.31 -39.76
N PRO A 42 -13.14 -0.22 -38.54
CA PRO A 42 -13.10 1.00 -37.75
C PRO A 42 -11.82 1.07 -36.90
N PHE A 43 -11.12 2.21 -36.91
CA PHE A 43 -10.26 2.67 -35.81
C PHE A 43 -9.84 4.12 -36.08
N HIS A 44 -10.34 5.05 -35.26
CA HIS A 44 -9.66 6.30 -34.85
C HIS A 44 -10.40 6.83 -33.61
N ALA A 45 -10.26 6.10 -32.50
CA ALA A 45 -10.52 6.70 -31.20
C ALA A 45 -9.40 7.72 -30.97
N HIS A 46 -9.74 8.99 -30.80
CA HIS A 46 -8.76 9.99 -30.38
C HIS A 46 -8.32 9.64 -28.96
N SER A 47 -7.10 9.11 -28.83
CA SER A 47 -6.49 8.84 -27.53
C SER A 47 -6.36 10.15 -26.76
N ALA A 48 -7.22 10.33 -25.76
CA ALA A 48 -6.97 11.32 -24.72
C ALA A 48 -5.59 11.03 -24.16
N THR A 49 -4.71 12.04 -24.15
CA THR A 49 -3.38 11.91 -23.57
C THR A 49 -3.53 11.97 -22.06
N GLU A 50 -3.96 10.85 -21.46
CA GLU A 50 -3.86 10.65 -20.03
C GLU A 50 -2.39 10.88 -19.67
N LYS A 51 -2.13 11.93 -18.87
CA LYS A 51 -0.87 12.04 -18.16
C LYS A 51 -0.73 10.71 -17.43
N ARG A 52 0.38 10.00 -17.69
CA ARG A 52 0.77 8.81 -16.94
C ARG A 52 1.07 9.24 -15.50
N THR A 53 0.02 9.40 -14.70
CA THR A 53 0.10 9.27 -13.25
C THR A 53 0.69 7.89 -13.04
N SER A 54 1.93 7.83 -12.58
CA SER A 54 2.50 6.59 -12.09
C SER A 54 1.62 6.16 -10.92
N ASN A 55 0.74 5.19 -11.16
CA ASN A 55 -0.02 4.51 -10.12
C ASN A 55 0.98 3.72 -9.28
N MET A 56 1.65 4.44 -8.38
CA MET A 56 2.51 3.85 -7.36
C MET A 56 1.65 2.89 -6.55
N SER A 57 2.15 1.69 -6.34
CA SER A 57 1.43 0.58 -5.75
C SER A 57 2.32 -0.17 -4.76
N ILE A 58 1.70 -0.92 -3.85
CA ILE A 58 2.42 -1.77 -2.91
C ILE A 58 3.36 -2.77 -3.61
N ALA A 59 3.00 -3.21 -4.82
CA ALA A 59 3.81 -4.11 -5.64
C ALA A 59 5.13 -3.49 -6.13
N ASP A 60 5.26 -2.16 -6.15
CA ASP A 60 6.52 -1.50 -6.56
C ASP A 60 7.66 -1.83 -5.60
N HIS A 61 7.37 -2.15 -4.34
CA HIS A 61 8.36 -2.62 -3.38
C HIS A 61 8.98 -3.98 -3.72
N ASN A 62 8.36 -4.80 -4.58
CA ASN A 62 8.81 -6.17 -4.86
C ASN A 62 10.20 -6.19 -5.48
N GLY A 63 11.03 -7.14 -5.05
CA GLY A 63 12.42 -7.32 -5.50
C GLY A 63 13.45 -6.97 -4.43
N THR A 64 14.71 -6.88 -4.84
CA THR A 64 15.84 -6.63 -3.95
C THR A 64 16.31 -5.18 -4.07
N TRP A 65 16.71 -4.61 -2.94
CA TRP A 65 17.08 -3.21 -2.81
C TRP A 65 18.39 -3.09 -2.05
N LYS A 66 19.32 -2.28 -2.55
CA LYS A 66 20.59 -1.99 -1.90
C LYS A 66 20.59 -0.54 -1.40
N GLN A 67 21.06 -0.32 -0.18
CA GLN A 67 21.21 1.02 0.39
C GLN A 67 22.24 1.82 -0.42
N LEU A 68 21.77 2.93 -1.00
CA LEU A 68 22.55 3.89 -1.78
C LEU A 68 23.06 5.03 -0.89
N SER A 69 22.23 5.54 0.03
CA SER A 69 22.60 6.57 1.00
C SER A 69 21.92 6.38 2.36
N ALA A 70 22.48 6.98 3.41
CA ALA A 70 21.98 6.88 4.78
C ALA A 70 22.37 8.11 5.62
N GLU A 71 21.53 9.14 5.62
CA GLU A 71 21.68 10.36 6.42
C GLU A 71 21.27 10.10 7.88
N ASN A 72 22.03 10.66 8.84
CA ASN A 72 21.84 10.51 10.30
C ASN A 72 21.74 9.08 10.84
N PHE A 73 21.89 8.04 10.00
CA PHE A 73 21.69 6.65 10.39
C PHE A 73 22.66 6.20 11.50
N ILE A 74 23.92 6.64 11.47
CA ILE A 74 24.89 6.36 12.54
C ILE A 74 24.48 6.95 13.90
N ALA A 75 23.87 8.14 13.91
CA ALA A 75 23.35 8.76 15.14
C ALA A 75 22.09 8.04 15.64
N LEU A 76 21.24 7.57 14.72
CA LEU A 76 20.11 6.71 15.06
C LEU A 76 20.58 5.38 15.69
N LEU A 77 21.60 4.73 15.12
CA LEU A 77 22.16 3.48 15.67
C LEU A 77 22.76 3.68 17.07
N ASP A 78 23.36 4.83 17.36
CA ASP A 78 23.84 5.22 18.69
C ASP A 78 22.69 5.26 19.70
N VAL A 79 21.63 6.01 19.38
CA VAL A 79 20.46 6.21 20.27
C VAL A 79 19.61 4.94 20.43
N ILE A 80 19.64 4.02 19.45
CA ILE A 80 19.07 2.67 19.55
C ILE A 80 19.87 1.77 20.52
N GLY A 81 21.17 2.06 20.73
CA GLY A 81 22.07 1.23 21.54
C GLY A 81 22.73 0.09 20.77
N VAL A 82 22.98 0.27 19.46
CA VAL A 82 23.76 -0.69 18.65
C VAL A 82 25.25 -0.56 18.99
N SER A 83 25.94 -1.70 19.13
CA SER A 83 27.35 -1.73 19.55
C SER A 83 28.29 -0.98 18.59
N ASP A 84 29.34 -0.41 19.15
CA ASP A 84 30.34 0.40 18.43
C ASP A 84 30.96 -0.35 17.25
N GLU A 85 31.18 -1.67 17.40
CA GLU A 85 31.68 -2.53 16.33
C GLU A 85 30.73 -2.59 15.14
N VAL A 86 29.43 -2.83 15.38
CA VAL A 86 28.42 -2.85 14.31
C VAL A 86 28.29 -1.47 13.67
N ARG A 87 28.31 -0.39 14.46
CA ARG A 87 28.31 0.99 13.95
C ARG A 87 29.55 1.31 13.12
N ALA A 88 30.73 0.77 13.48
CA ALA A 88 31.95 0.92 12.70
C ALA A 88 31.84 0.23 11.33
N ARG A 89 31.26 -0.98 11.26
CA ARG A 89 30.99 -1.68 9.98
C ARG A 89 30.03 -0.91 9.08
N PHE A 90 29.04 -0.20 9.65
CA PHE A 90 28.18 0.71 8.87
C PHE A 90 28.94 1.97 8.40
N LYS A 91 29.80 2.57 9.24
CA LYS A 91 30.64 3.73 8.85
C LYS A 91 31.64 3.40 7.73
N ALA A 92 32.23 2.20 7.77
CA ALA A 92 33.16 1.71 6.75
C ALA A 92 32.48 1.40 5.40
N SER A 93 31.14 1.50 5.32
CA SER A 93 30.30 1.03 4.22
C SER A 93 30.30 -0.49 4.00
N ASP A 94 31.03 -1.27 4.80
CA ASP A 94 31.07 -2.74 4.72
C ASP A 94 29.69 -3.38 4.96
N ALA A 95 28.88 -2.79 5.84
CA ALA A 95 27.59 -3.33 6.27
C ALA A 95 26.37 -2.67 5.60
N ALA A 96 26.51 -2.00 4.45
CA ALA A 96 25.37 -1.38 3.74
C ALA A 96 24.16 -2.34 3.63
N LEU A 97 22.97 -1.84 3.97
CA LEU A 97 21.78 -2.69 4.06
C LEU A 97 21.30 -3.18 2.69
N VAL A 98 20.86 -4.43 2.64
CA VAL A 98 20.17 -5.03 1.50
C VAL A 98 18.82 -5.55 1.98
N THR A 99 17.73 -5.15 1.34
CA THR A 99 16.38 -5.63 1.68
C THR A 99 15.74 -6.33 0.49
N SER A 100 15.22 -7.53 0.69
CA SER A 100 14.40 -8.24 -0.29
C SER A 100 12.94 -8.25 0.17
N VAL A 101 12.02 -7.90 -0.72
CA VAL A 101 10.59 -7.81 -0.43
C VAL A 101 9.79 -8.58 -1.47
N ALA A 102 8.83 -9.37 -1.00
CA ALA A 102 7.81 -10.02 -1.81
C ALA A 102 6.43 -9.78 -1.19
N VAL A 103 5.53 -9.18 -1.96
CA VAL A 103 4.13 -8.89 -1.61
C VAL A 103 3.25 -9.79 -2.48
N GLU A 104 2.52 -10.68 -1.82
CA GLU A 104 1.63 -11.68 -2.41
C GLU A 104 0.24 -11.50 -1.81
N GLY A 105 -0.56 -10.63 -2.44
CA GLY A 105 -1.83 -10.18 -1.86
C GLY A 105 -1.63 -9.46 -0.53
N ASP A 106 -2.28 -9.97 0.53
CA ASP A 106 -2.16 -9.46 1.90
C ASP A 106 -0.98 -10.05 2.69
N THR A 107 -0.19 -10.94 2.08
CA THR A 107 1.00 -11.52 2.70
C THR A 107 2.26 -10.80 2.22
N VAL A 108 3.11 -10.38 3.14
CA VAL A 108 4.39 -9.74 2.84
C VAL A 108 5.51 -10.54 3.46
N THR A 109 6.49 -10.94 2.65
CA THR A 109 7.77 -11.45 3.14
C THR A 109 8.82 -10.37 2.97
N TRP A 110 9.41 -9.91 4.08
CA TRP A 110 10.47 -8.91 4.10
C TRP A 110 11.72 -9.53 4.74
N SER A 111 12.84 -9.46 4.03
CA SER A 111 14.16 -9.88 4.54
C SER A 111 15.11 -8.69 4.52
N THR A 112 15.82 -8.46 5.62
CA THR A 112 16.85 -7.43 5.76
C THR A 112 18.18 -8.11 6.11
N GLY A 113 19.23 -7.76 5.38
CA GLY A 113 20.59 -8.19 5.66
C GLY A 113 21.59 -7.10 5.30
N THR A 114 22.88 -7.43 5.37
CA THR A 114 23.98 -6.59 4.87
C THR A 114 24.44 -7.07 3.50
N GLN A 115 25.11 -6.20 2.74
CA GLN A 115 25.74 -6.57 1.46
C GLN A 115 26.80 -7.68 1.57
N THR A 116 27.33 -7.93 2.77
CA THR A 116 28.25 -9.03 3.10
C THR A 116 27.54 -10.36 3.38
N GLY A 117 26.22 -10.42 3.24
CA GLY A 117 25.41 -11.65 3.39
C GLY A 117 24.96 -11.96 4.82
N VAL A 118 25.22 -11.08 5.80
CA VAL A 118 24.72 -11.27 7.17
C VAL A 118 23.24 -10.95 7.21
N THR A 119 22.40 -11.93 7.52
CA THR A 119 20.95 -11.73 7.72
C THR A 119 20.70 -11.06 9.07
N ILE A 120 19.87 -10.02 9.08
CA ILE A 120 19.46 -9.27 10.28
C ILE A 120 18.04 -9.69 10.69
N SER A 121 17.10 -9.64 9.75
CA SER A 121 15.72 -10.06 9.95
C SER A 121 15.15 -10.75 8.71
N LYS A 122 14.23 -11.69 8.92
CA LYS A 122 13.38 -12.26 7.87
C LYS A 122 12.03 -12.57 8.49
N ASN A 123 11.01 -11.82 8.08
CA ASN A 123 9.67 -11.89 8.64
C ASN A 123 8.66 -12.09 7.51
N THR A 124 7.58 -12.81 7.80
CA THR A 124 6.40 -12.89 6.95
C THR A 124 5.21 -12.44 7.78
N TYR A 125 4.45 -11.46 7.29
CA TYR A 125 3.39 -10.78 8.03
C TYR A 125 2.22 -10.37 7.12
N SER A 126 1.10 -9.98 7.74
CA SER A 126 -0.02 -9.32 7.06
C SER A 126 -0.23 -7.90 7.59
N TRP A 127 -0.82 -7.04 6.78
CA TRP A 127 -1.03 -5.63 7.10
C TRP A 127 -1.90 -5.43 8.36
N GLY A 128 -1.53 -4.45 9.18
CA GLY A 128 -2.24 -4.08 10.41
C GLY A 128 -2.11 -5.09 11.56
N GLN A 129 -1.42 -6.22 11.37
CA GLN A 129 -1.20 -7.21 12.42
C GLN A 129 0.12 -6.94 13.16
N GLU A 130 0.10 -7.16 14.47
CA GLU A 130 1.27 -7.06 15.34
C GLU A 130 2.05 -8.37 15.29
N PHE A 131 3.36 -8.30 15.08
CA PHE A 131 4.25 -9.46 15.03
C PHE A 131 5.63 -9.11 15.60
N GLU A 132 6.43 -10.12 15.90
CA GLU A 132 7.73 -9.93 16.55
C GLU A 132 8.89 -9.88 15.52
N GLU A 133 9.51 -8.71 15.35
CA GLU A 133 10.65 -8.49 14.46
C GLU A 133 11.99 -8.44 15.25
N ALA A 134 13.03 -9.08 14.72
CA ALA A 134 14.40 -8.91 15.19
C ALA A 134 15.00 -7.58 14.67
N SER A 135 15.57 -6.78 15.58
CA SER A 135 16.18 -5.48 15.28
C SER A 135 17.71 -5.55 15.20
N LEU A 136 18.34 -4.48 14.70
CA LEU A 136 19.81 -4.34 14.55
C LEU A 136 20.62 -4.44 15.87
N ASP A 137 20.00 -4.20 17.03
CA ASP A 137 20.61 -4.40 18.35
C ASP A 137 20.43 -5.83 18.90
N GLY A 138 19.95 -6.77 18.07
CA GLY A 138 19.69 -8.16 18.43
C GLY A 138 18.43 -8.38 19.28
N LYS A 139 17.73 -7.30 19.68
CA LYS A 139 16.48 -7.42 20.45
C LYS A 139 15.31 -7.70 19.51
N ARG A 140 14.36 -8.49 20.00
CA ARG A 140 13.09 -8.76 19.33
C ARG A 140 12.03 -7.79 19.84
N ARG A 141 11.19 -7.25 18.96
CA ARG A 141 10.23 -6.18 19.26
C ARG A 141 8.90 -6.40 18.55
N MET A 142 7.80 -6.12 19.25
CA MET A 142 6.47 -6.12 18.65
C MET A 142 6.34 -4.92 17.71
N THR A 143 5.98 -5.22 16.46
CA THR A 143 6.03 -4.31 15.32
C THR A 143 4.73 -4.42 14.54
N ILE A 144 4.21 -3.29 14.07
CA ILE A 144 3.00 -3.20 13.25
C ILE A 144 3.38 -2.54 11.93
N HIS A 145 3.02 -3.17 10.81
CA HIS A 145 3.15 -2.60 9.46
C HIS A 145 1.77 -2.29 8.89
N THR A 146 1.53 -1.03 8.53
CA THR A 146 0.27 -0.56 7.94
C THR A 146 0.53 -0.06 6.52
N TYR A 147 -0.29 -0.49 5.57
CA TYR A 147 -0.29 0.04 4.21
C TYR A 147 -1.22 1.26 4.14
N GLU A 148 -0.68 2.42 3.80
CA GLU A 148 -1.37 3.72 3.80
C GLU A 148 -1.93 4.10 2.41
N GLY A 149 -1.82 3.20 1.43
CA GLY A 149 -2.15 3.46 0.03
C GLY A 149 -0.94 3.84 -0.83
N GLY A 150 -1.11 3.77 -2.15
CA GLY A 150 -0.03 4.05 -3.11
C GLY A 150 1.13 3.07 -2.97
N SER A 151 2.35 3.59 -2.78
CA SER A 151 3.54 2.82 -2.40
C SER A 151 3.96 3.04 -0.93
N LYS A 152 3.07 3.58 -0.08
CA LYS A 152 3.42 4.03 1.27
C LYS A 152 3.10 3.00 2.35
N ILE A 153 4.11 2.65 3.14
CA ILE A 153 4.00 1.80 4.33
C ILE A 153 4.39 2.62 5.56
N LEU A 154 3.51 2.66 6.56
CA LEU A 154 3.83 3.07 7.92
C LEU A 154 4.26 1.85 8.75
N THR A 155 5.25 2.04 9.61
CA THR A 155 5.71 1.06 10.59
C THR A 155 5.78 1.71 11.96
N VAL A 156 5.19 1.06 12.95
CA VAL A 156 5.22 1.50 14.33
C VAL A 156 5.74 0.36 15.20
N ILE A 157 6.70 0.67 16.05
CA ILE A 157 7.15 -0.19 17.15
C ILE A 157 6.73 0.54 18.43
N PRO A 158 5.59 0.20 19.06
CA PRO A 158 5.00 1.00 20.13
C PRO A 158 5.88 1.14 21.38
N ASN A 159 6.66 0.11 21.70
CA ASN A 159 7.57 0.08 22.84
C ASN A 159 8.97 -0.37 22.41
N PHE A 160 9.77 0.57 21.91
CA PHE A 160 11.09 0.27 21.34
C PHE A 160 12.17 0.05 22.42
N ASP A 161 12.12 0.74 23.54
CA ASP A 161 13.13 0.68 24.61
C ASP A 161 12.72 -0.07 25.87
N GLY A 162 11.52 -0.68 25.86
CA GLY A 162 10.91 -1.28 27.04
C GLY A 162 10.25 -0.25 27.98
N GLN A 163 10.44 1.04 27.76
CA GLN A 163 9.95 2.15 28.61
C GLN A 163 8.73 2.87 28.00
N GLY A 164 8.20 2.36 26.89
CA GLY A 164 7.05 2.95 26.18
C GLY A 164 7.42 4.02 25.15
N THR A 165 8.71 4.18 24.80
CA THR A 165 9.07 5.09 23.70
C THR A 165 8.80 4.43 22.35
N PRO A 166 7.95 5.00 21.48
CA PRO A 166 7.71 4.44 20.16
C PRO A 166 8.85 4.78 19.19
N MET A 167 9.11 3.87 18.25
CA MET A 167 9.83 4.16 17.01
C MET A 167 8.85 4.16 15.84
N ASN A 168 8.95 5.16 14.97
CA ASN A 168 8.15 5.27 13.75
C ASN A 168 9.06 5.18 12.53
N MET A 169 8.59 4.51 11.48
CA MET A 169 9.30 4.41 10.21
C MET A 169 8.30 4.46 9.06
N THR A 170 8.57 5.31 8.06
CA THR A 170 7.83 5.33 6.79
C THR A 170 8.70 4.75 5.70
N ARG A 171 8.12 3.95 4.81
CA ARG A 171 8.76 3.46 3.59
C ARG A 171 7.88 3.81 2.39
N GLU A 172 8.49 4.30 1.34
CA GLU A 172 7.78 4.69 0.10
C GLU A 172 8.67 4.39 -1.10
N VAL A 173 8.07 4.04 -2.25
CA VAL A 173 8.81 4.06 -3.53
C VAL A 173 8.51 5.38 -4.22
N VAL A 174 9.55 6.11 -4.61
CA VAL A 174 9.47 7.40 -5.30
C VAL A 174 10.52 7.40 -6.42
N ASP A 175 10.11 7.70 -7.65
CA ASP A 175 10.97 7.75 -8.84
C ASP A 175 11.90 6.53 -9.03
N GLY A 176 11.40 5.34 -8.68
CA GLY A 176 12.13 4.07 -8.78
C GLY A 176 13.07 3.75 -7.61
N ASN A 177 13.28 4.69 -6.68
CA ASN A 177 14.05 4.47 -5.46
C ASN A 177 13.13 4.15 -4.27
N LYS A 178 13.58 3.32 -3.33
CA LYS A 178 12.87 3.11 -2.06
C LYS A 178 13.43 4.09 -1.03
N VAL A 179 12.61 5.01 -0.56
CA VAL A 179 12.92 5.97 0.50
C VAL A 179 12.43 5.41 1.82
N VAL A 180 13.28 5.44 2.85
CA VAL A 180 12.97 4.98 4.20
C VAL A 180 13.33 6.07 5.19
N ILE A 181 12.35 6.56 5.94
CA ILE A 181 12.52 7.59 6.96
C ILE A 181 12.24 6.94 8.32
N ILE A 182 13.21 6.97 9.24
CA ILE A 182 13.09 6.39 10.58
C ILE A 182 13.20 7.52 11.60
N SER A 183 12.28 7.59 12.56
CA SER A 183 12.27 8.60 13.62
C SER A 183 12.15 7.96 15.01
N TYR A 184 13.09 8.30 15.89
CA TYR A 184 13.16 7.79 17.26
C TYR A 184 13.94 8.75 18.17
N LYS A 185 13.40 9.07 19.35
CA LYS A 185 13.98 9.98 20.36
C LYS A 185 14.55 11.30 19.80
N GLY A 186 13.84 11.91 18.85
CA GLY A 186 14.22 13.18 18.22
C GLY A 186 15.26 13.07 17.10
N ILE A 187 15.80 11.89 16.83
CA ILE A 187 16.65 11.64 15.65
C ILE A 187 15.77 11.16 14.50
N THR A 188 15.93 11.78 13.33
CA THR A 188 15.36 11.31 12.05
C THR A 188 16.50 10.94 11.11
N ALA A 189 16.48 9.70 10.60
CA ALA A 189 17.40 9.17 9.61
C ALA A 189 16.68 8.92 8.28
N ASN A 190 17.32 9.32 7.17
CA ASN A 190 16.81 9.16 5.82
C ASN A 190 17.71 8.17 5.07
N LEU A 191 17.17 7.05 4.62
CA LEU A 191 17.88 6.06 3.85
C LEU A 191 17.25 5.96 2.46
N ILE A 192 18.08 6.00 1.42
CA ILE A 192 17.65 5.81 0.03
C ILE A 192 18.24 4.48 -0.45
N TYR A 193 17.41 3.67 -1.10
CA TYR A 193 17.81 2.39 -1.68
C TYR A 193 17.53 2.38 -3.18
N GLU A 194 18.51 1.91 -3.95
CA GLU A 194 18.36 1.55 -5.36
C GLU A 194 17.88 0.10 -5.49
N LYS A 195 17.23 -0.23 -6.60
CA LYS A 195 16.78 -1.59 -6.92
C LYS A 195 17.88 -2.35 -7.65
N ILE A 196 18.10 -3.63 -7.28
CA ILE A 196 19.14 -4.51 -7.87
C ILE A 196 18.54 -5.81 -8.42
#